data_AF-A0AA43EF84-F1
#
_entry.id   AF-A0AA43EF84-F1
#
_cell.length_a   1.000
_cell.length_b   1.000
_cell.length_c   1.000
_cell.angle_alpha   90.00
_cell.angle_beta   90.00
_cell.angle_gamma   90.00
#
_symmetry.space_group_name_H-M   'P 1'
#
loop_
_entity.id
_entity.type
_entity.pdbx_description
1 polymer ?
#
loop_
_entity_poly.entity_id
_entity_poly.type
_entity_poly.pdbx_seq_one_letter_code
_entity_poly.pdbx_strand_id
1 'polypeptide(L)'
;MTVSWSITRGALTPQNAANTVMSWAVPATVGEDTVVVSVTDGNFTRRITEPIKVCWSSSGAQATFIKSRSPYIVSLDPANPILPVDAGTETSIEAGVEILLDNEQTVIDVSGRLVSNGTDAEPVIIRPNLRGLQCGDERGWWIGIRGFTSAGPPSDGEIELHHTQVWYALNGVWLINNASATLNDCAIVCSGGAGVRHDGSGMLRVIDTEVSNGAVDGIAIGNNVSTALPDSVRIEGCEIKFNAKSGLVVNIDDQPVAASIIVEFNRIENNLLRGITLARASFPAIHFNAFSGNGVGSGVSNIYLENGFPNGTGVTTLSATCNYFGATSQSAIDATIHDSLDAPVLVQTRVDTDPWLTANPFTTPPNCTP
;
A
#
# COMPACT_ATOMS: atom_id res chain seq x y z
N MET A 1 -4.98 -38.67 23.77
CA MET A 1 -4.78 -38.40 22.34
C MET A 1 -3.35 -37.95 22.14
N THR A 2 -2.68 -38.47 21.12
CA THR A 2 -1.30 -38.17 20.78
C THR A 2 -1.25 -37.66 19.36
N VAL A 3 -0.56 -36.54 19.13
CA VAL A 3 -0.35 -35.94 17.82
C VAL A 3 1.12 -36.11 17.45
N SER A 4 1.38 -36.59 16.23
CA SER A 4 2.72 -36.72 15.66
C SER A 4 2.78 -36.08 14.28
N TRP A 5 3.91 -35.46 13.99
CA TRP A 5 4.16 -34.77 12.72
C TRP A 5 5.42 -35.32 12.06
N SER A 6 5.42 -35.34 10.73
CA SER A 6 6.64 -35.53 9.94
C SER A 6 6.58 -34.65 8.69
N ILE A 7 7.75 -34.26 8.21
CA ILE A 7 7.89 -33.56 6.93
C ILE A 7 9.05 -34.15 6.12
N THR A 8 8.93 -34.13 4.79
CA THR A 8 9.95 -34.68 3.88
C THR A 8 11.31 -34.01 4.04
N ARG A 9 11.38 -32.68 4.14
CA ARG A 9 12.62 -31.92 4.37
C ARG A 9 12.41 -30.80 5.40
N GLY A 10 13.52 -30.38 6.01
CA GLY A 10 13.53 -29.38 7.08
C GLY A 10 13.28 -30.00 8.46
N ALA A 11 13.18 -29.14 9.48
CA ALA A 11 12.98 -29.56 10.87
C ALA A 11 11.69 -28.99 11.43
N LEU A 12 10.94 -29.80 12.19
CA LEU A 12 9.74 -29.37 12.89
C LEU A 12 10.04 -29.19 14.38
N THR A 13 9.63 -28.05 14.95
CA THR A 13 9.75 -27.78 16.38
C THR A 13 8.37 -27.53 16.99
N PRO A 14 7.95 -28.26 18.02
CA PRO A 14 6.68 -28.01 18.70
C PRO A 14 6.58 -26.60 19.28
N GLN A 15 5.45 -25.95 19.08
CA GLN A 15 5.14 -24.62 19.63
C GLN A 15 4.25 -24.68 20.88
N ASN A 16 3.75 -25.87 21.21
CA ASN A 16 2.98 -26.10 22.42
C ASN A 16 3.19 -27.52 22.97
N ALA A 17 2.91 -27.71 24.26
CA ALA A 17 3.08 -29.00 24.92
C ALA A 17 2.17 -30.12 24.36
N ALA A 18 1.09 -29.74 23.68
CA ALA A 18 0.16 -30.67 23.05
C ALA A 18 0.60 -31.14 21.64
N ASN A 19 1.69 -30.58 21.08
CA ASN A 19 2.16 -30.82 19.72
C ASN A 19 1.06 -30.61 18.65
N THR A 20 0.09 -29.71 18.89
CA THR A 20 -0.95 -29.38 17.90
C THR A 20 -0.53 -28.25 16.97
N VAL A 21 0.56 -27.55 17.30
CA VAL A 21 1.16 -26.49 16.49
C VAL A 21 2.67 -26.77 16.38
N MET A 22 3.17 -26.79 15.14
CA MET A 22 4.60 -26.96 14.85
C MET A 22 5.10 -25.73 14.10
N SER A 23 6.31 -25.27 14.42
CA SER A 23 7.09 -24.42 13.52
C SER A 23 7.91 -25.32 12.60
N TRP A 24 8.13 -24.84 11.38
CA TRP A 24 8.94 -25.54 10.38
C TRP A 24 10.10 -24.66 9.96
N ALA A 25 11.32 -25.18 10.08
CA ALA A 25 12.50 -24.57 9.47
C ALA A 25 12.50 -24.91 7.97
N VAL A 26 12.15 -23.92 7.16
CA VAL A 26 12.04 -24.03 5.69
C VAL A 26 13.40 -24.47 5.12
N PRO A 27 13.45 -25.53 4.28
CA PRO A 27 14.65 -25.94 3.59
C PRO A 27 15.20 -24.84 2.68
N ALA A 28 16.52 -24.72 2.60
CA ALA A 28 17.19 -23.78 1.69
C ALA A 28 17.04 -24.15 0.20
N THR A 29 16.40 -25.27 -0.14
CA THR A 29 16.22 -25.73 -1.53
C THR A 29 14.75 -25.78 -1.92
N VAL A 30 14.48 -25.28 -3.13
CA VAL A 30 13.17 -25.33 -3.79
C VAL A 30 12.64 -26.77 -3.83
N GLY A 31 11.32 -26.92 -3.74
CA GLY A 31 10.64 -28.17 -4.02
C GLY A 31 9.30 -28.28 -3.32
N GLU A 32 8.65 -29.42 -3.53
CA GLU A 32 7.46 -29.80 -2.79
C GLU A 32 7.87 -30.72 -1.63
N ASP A 33 7.44 -30.33 -0.43
CA ASP A 33 7.55 -31.12 0.79
C ASP A 33 6.18 -31.66 1.16
N THR A 34 6.15 -32.79 1.87
CA THR A 34 4.90 -33.40 2.30
C THR A 34 4.85 -33.39 3.81
N VAL A 35 3.89 -32.66 4.38
CA VAL A 35 3.59 -32.72 5.80
C VAL A 35 2.58 -33.82 6.05
N VAL A 36 2.87 -34.63 7.05
CA VAL A 36 1.99 -35.69 7.51
C VAL A 36 1.69 -35.47 8.98
N VAL A 37 0.40 -35.32 9.29
CA VAL A 37 -0.11 -35.20 10.66
C VAL A 37 -0.85 -36.49 10.98
N SER A 38 -0.50 -37.11 12.10
CA SER A 38 -1.20 -38.30 12.59
C SER A 38 -1.71 -38.05 14.01
N VAL A 39 -2.99 -38.32 14.24
CA VAL A 39 -3.64 -38.20 15.56
C VAL A 39 -4.15 -39.58 15.96
N THR A 40 -3.77 -40.03 17.15
CA THR A 40 -4.22 -41.31 17.70
C THR A 40 -4.81 -41.18 19.10
N ASP A 41 -5.84 -41.95 19.41
CA ASP A 41 -6.37 -42.13 20.77
C ASP A 41 -5.89 -43.42 21.45
N GLY A 42 -5.02 -44.19 20.77
CA GLY A 42 -4.55 -45.51 21.20
C GLY A 42 -5.28 -46.69 20.54
N ASN A 43 -6.47 -46.47 19.99
CA ASN A 43 -7.27 -47.50 19.30
C ASN A 43 -7.46 -47.18 17.81
N PHE A 44 -7.56 -45.89 17.47
CA PHE A 44 -7.72 -45.41 16.11
C PHE A 44 -6.65 -44.36 15.78
N THR A 45 -6.18 -44.34 14.54
CA THR A 45 -5.24 -43.33 14.03
C THR A 45 -5.80 -42.70 12.77
N ARG A 46 -5.96 -41.38 12.79
CA ARG A 46 -6.30 -40.59 11.60
C ARG A 46 -5.04 -39.92 11.07
N ARG A 47 -4.85 -39.96 9.76
CA ARG A 47 -3.71 -39.34 9.06
C ARG A 47 -4.20 -38.33 8.04
N ILE A 48 -3.55 -37.17 8.02
CA ILE A 48 -3.72 -36.13 6.99
C ILE A 48 -2.35 -35.91 6.36
N THR A 49 -2.32 -35.78 5.04
CA THR A 49 -1.12 -35.59 4.24
C THR A 49 -1.35 -34.40 3.32
N GLU A 50 -0.55 -33.35 3.47
CA GLU A 50 -0.68 -32.13 2.69
C GLU A 50 0.67 -31.74 2.07
N PRO A 51 0.70 -31.31 0.80
CA PRO A 51 1.91 -30.75 0.20
C PRO A 51 2.14 -29.31 0.70
N ILE A 52 3.41 -28.95 0.89
CA ILE A 52 3.88 -27.59 1.13
C ILE A 52 4.93 -27.27 0.08
N LYS A 53 4.82 -26.12 -0.57
CA LYS A 53 5.71 -25.73 -1.68
C LYS A 53 6.64 -24.63 -1.25
N VAL A 54 7.94 -24.93 -1.26
CA VAL A 54 9.01 -23.94 -1.15
C VAL A 54 9.39 -23.56 -2.56
N CYS A 55 9.16 -22.31 -2.92
CA CYS A 55 9.46 -21.81 -4.25
C CYS A 55 10.59 -20.78 -4.22
N TRP A 56 11.34 -20.75 -5.31
CA TRP A 56 12.20 -19.64 -5.70
C TRP A 56 11.77 -19.27 -7.12
N SER A 57 11.62 -17.98 -7.45
CA SER A 57 11.73 -17.59 -8.86
C SER A 57 13.21 -17.37 -9.13
N SER A 58 13.79 -18.23 -9.95
CA SER A 58 15.05 -17.89 -10.61
C SER A 58 14.73 -16.83 -11.66
N SER A 59 15.55 -15.78 -11.72
CA SER A 59 15.53 -14.77 -12.80
C SER A 59 15.40 -15.41 -14.19
N GLY A 60 14.54 -14.85 -15.05
CA GLY A 60 14.44 -15.21 -16.47
C GLY A 60 13.30 -16.15 -16.90
N ALA A 61 12.38 -16.54 -16.03
CA ALA A 61 11.16 -17.26 -16.42
C ALA A 61 9.91 -16.42 -16.13
N GLN A 62 8.96 -16.35 -17.08
CA GLN A 62 7.59 -15.88 -16.80
C GLN A 62 7.05 -16.71 -15.63
N ALA A 63 7.01 -16.11 -14.44
CA ALA A 63 6.54 -16.80 -13.26
C ALA A 63 5.01 -16.66 -13.22
N THR A 64 4.31 -17.79 -13.19
CA THR A 64 2.88 -17.81 -12.88
C THR A 64 2.69 -18.45 -11.52
N PHE A 65 2.12 -17.68 -10.59
CA PHE A 65 1.66 -18.19 -9.32
C PHE A 65 0.21 -18.65 -9.48
N ILE A 66 -0.02 -19.95 -9.37
CA ILE A 66 -1.33 -20.58 -9.59
C ILE A 66 -1.94 -21.06 -8.28
N LYS A 67 -3.26 -20.95 -8.15
CA LYS A 67 -4.02 -21.26 -6.94
C LYS A 67 -3.83 -22.69 -6.46
N SER A 68 -3.78 -23.65 -7.39
CA SER A 68 -3.57 -25.08 -7.09
C SER A 68 -2.21 -25.41 -6.44
N ARG A 69 -1.29 -24.43 -6.40
CA ARG A 69 0.03 -24.55 -5.78
C ARG A 69 0.21 -23.63 -4.56
N SER A 70 -0.83 -22.88 -4.18
CA SER A 70 -0.83 -22.05 -2.99
C SER A 70 -0.88 -22.91 -1.70
N PRO A 71 -0.26 -22.47 -0.58
CA PRO A 71 0.56 -21.27 -0.44
C PRO A 71 1.98 -21.45 -1.01
N TYR A 72 2.58 -20.34 -1.40
CA TYR A 72 3.96 -20.24 -1.85
C TYR A 72 4.83 -19.68 -0.75
N ILE A 73 5.85 -20.41 -0.31
CA ILE A 73 6.87 -19.88 0.60
C ILE A 73 8.08 -19.45 -0.20
N VAL A 74 8.30 -18.14 -0.26
CA VAL A 74 9.42 -17.49 -0.95
C VAL A 74 10.58 -17.38 0.03
N SER A 75 11.59 -18.24 -0.18
CA SER A 75 12.83 -18.24 0.58
C SER A 75 13.97 -17.86 -0.36
N LEU A 76 14.44 -16.62 -0.24
CA LEU A 76 15.51 -16.05 -1.06
C LEU A 76 16.80 -15.98 -0.25
N ASP A 77 17.94 -16.11 -0.95
CA ASP A 77 19.26 -15.89 -0.36
C ASP A 77 19.31 -14.49 0.28
N PRO A 78 19.64 -14.35 1.58
CA PRO A 78 19.83 -13.05 2.21
C PRO A 78 20.84 -12.15 1.52
N ALA A 79 21.81 -12.70 0.78
CA ALA A 79 22.75 -11.92 -0.03
C ALA A 79 22.12 -11.37 -1.33
N ASN A 80 21.01 -11.95 -1.79
CA ASN A 80 20.25 -11.51 -2.95
C ASN A 80 18.73 -11.70 -2.73
N PRO A 81 18.10 -10.85 -1.89
CA PRO A 81 16.71 -11.04 -1.46
C PRO A 81 15.71 -10.50 -2.48
N ILE A 82 16.01 -10.64 -3.77
CA ILE A 82 15.22 -10.09 -4.87
C ILE A 82 14.38 -11.19 -5.52
N LEU A 83 13.06 -10.98 -5.59
CA LEU A 83 12.15 -11.72 -6.46
C LEU A 83 11.93 -10.87 -7.73
N PRO A 84 12.66 -11.15 -8.83
CA PRO A 84 12.60 -10.30 -10.01
C PRO A 84 11.36 -10.59 -10.87
N VAL A 85 10.78 -9.52 -11.41
CA VAL A 85 9.88 -9.51 -12.57
C VAL A 85 10.62 -8.75 -13.67
N ASP A 86 11.30 -9.50 -14.53
CA ASP A 86 12.29 -8.97 -15.48
C ASP A 86 11.64 -8.18 -16.62
N ALA A 87 12.36 -7.17 -17.13
CA ALA A 87 11.93 -6.38 -18.28
C ALA A 87 11.55 -7.25 -19.49
N GLY A 88 10.45 -6.87 -20.16
CA GLY A 88 9.90 -7.64 -21.29
C GLY A 88 9.19 -8.95 -20.89
N THR A 89 9.06 -9.25 -19.60
CA THR A 89 8.29 -10.40 -19.09
C THR A 89 7.05 -9.98 -18.33
N GLU A 90 6.09 -10.89 -18.21
CA GLU A 90 4.94 -10.76 -17.33
C GLU A 90 4.97 -11.88 -16.28
N THR A 91 4.74 -11.50 -15.03
CA THR A 91 4.48 -12.41 -13.91
C THR A 91 3.03 -12.25 -13.49
N SER A 92 2.29 -13.36 -13.44
CA SER A 92 0.86 -13.34 -13.09
C SER A 92 0.57 -14.16 -11.84
N ILE A 93 -0.38 -13.67 -11.02
CA ILE A 93 -0.84 -14.30 -9.78
C ILE A 93 -2.34 -14.57 -9.88
N GLU A 94 -2.74 -15.84 -9.81
CA GLU A 94 -4.14 -16.26 -9.81
C GLU A 94 -4.88 -15.88 -8.52
N ALA A 95 -6.20 -15.78 -8.60
CA ALA A 95 -7.07 -15.54 -7.46
C ALA A 95 -6.81 -16.52 -6.30
N GLY A 96 -6.86 -16.01 -5.07
CA GLY A 96 -6.72 -16.81 -3.86
C GLY A 96 -5.32 -17.32 -3.57
N VAL A 97 -4.30 -16.95 -4.36
CA VAL A 97 -2.91 -17.30 -4.07
C VAL A 97 -2.42 -16.57 -2.82
N GLU A 98 -1.75 -17.30 -1.94
CA GLU A 98 -1.02 -16.76 -0.80
C GLU A 98 0.49 -16.91 -1.02
N ILE A 99 1.22 -15.80 -0.91
CA ILE A 99 2.68 -15.70 -0.97
C ILE A 99 3.19 -15.32 0.41
N LEU A 100 3.99 -16.21 1.00
CA LEU A 100 4.61 -16.08 2.30
C LEU A 100 6.10 -15.80 2.13
N LEU A 101 6.56 -14.66 2.65
CA LEU A 101 7.94 -14.20 2.51
C LEU A 101 8.75 -14.63 3.72
N ASP A 102 9.87 -15.34 3.54
CA ASP A 102 10.65 -15.91 4.64
C ASP A 102 11.86 -15.04 5.06
N ASN A 103 12.09 -13.93 4.36
CA ASN A 103 13.25 -13.06 4.57
C ASN A 103 12.84 -11.58 4.70
N GLU A 104 13.38 -10.90 5.71
CA GLU A 104 13.09 -9.50 6.04
C GLU A 104 13.57 -8.46 5.01
N GLN A 105 14.47 -8.85 4.11
CA GLN A 105 14.97 -7.97 3.06
C GLN A 105 14.31 -8.23 1.72
N THR A 106 13.28 -9.11 1.69
CA THR A 106 12.64 -9.52 0.43
C THR A 106 12.02 -8.32 -0.27
N VAL A 107 12.29 -8.19 -1.56
CA VAL A 107 11.67 -7.22 -2.45
C VAL A 107 11.14 -7.93 -3.70
N ILE A 108 9.93 -7.57 -4.13
CA ILE A 108 9.44 -7.95 -5.46
C ILE A 108 9.79 -6.81 -6.40
N ASP A 109 10.84 -7.01 -7.19
CA ASP A 109 11.42 -5.98 -8.06
C ASP A 109 10.85 -6.10 -9.47
N VAL A 110 10.07 -5.10 -9.86
CA VAL A 110 9.31 -5.09 -11.10
C VAL A 110 9.92 -4.12 -12.10
N SER A 111 10.53 -4.69 -13.14
CA SER A 111 11.03 -3.99 -14.35
C SER A 111 10.31 -4.45 -15.63
N GLY A 112 9.54 -5.55 -15.56
CA GLY A 112 8.54 -5.97 -16.53
C GLY A 112 7.12 -5.66 -16.03
N ARG A 113 6.20 -6.61 -16.18
CA ARG A 113 4.80 -6.47 -15.74
C ARG A 113 4.42 -7.48 -14.65
N LEU A 114 3.91 -7.01 -13.52
CA LEU A 114 3.34 -7.84 -12.46
C LEU A 114 1.82 -7.68 -12.45
N VAL A 115 1.09 -8.78 -12.61
CA VAL A 115 -0.38 -8.79 -12.59
C VAL A 115 -0.89 -9.73 -11.50
N SER A 116 -1.80 -9.26 -10.65
CA SER A 116 -2.54 -10.14 -9.72
C SER A 116 -4.03 -10.06 -9.97
N ASN A 117 -4.67 -11.23 -10.08
CA ASN A 117 -6.08 -11.36 -10.46
C ASN A 117 -6.92 -11.90 -9.29
N GLY A 118 -6.87 -11.23 -8.14
CA GLY A 118 -7.71 -11.58 -7.00
C GLY A 118 -9.20 -11.31 -7.25
N THR A 119 -10.04 -11.77 -6.32
CA THR A 119 -11.47 -11.41 -6.24
C THR A 119 -11.85 -11.18 -4.78
N ASP A 120 -13.02 -10.59 -4.51
CA ASP A 120 -13.56 -10.46 -3.14
C ASP A 120 -13.59 -11.78 -2.36
N ALA A 121 -13.97 -12.87 -3.04
CA ALA A 121 -14.08 -14.20 -2.43
C ALA A 121 -12.71 -14.88 -2.27
N GLU A 122 -11.78 -14.60 -3.17
CA GLU A 122 -10.47 -15.21 -3.24
C GLU A 122 -9.39 -14.13 -3.50
N PRO A 123 -9.07 -13.32 -2.49
CA PRO A 123 -8.06 -12.29 -2.63
C PRO A 123 -6.67 -12.91 -2.76
N VAL A 124 -5.76 -12.22 -3.45
CA VAL A 124 -4.33 -12.55 -3.40
C VAL A 124 -3.76 -12.00 -2.10
N ILE A 125 -2.94 -12.79 -1.40
CA ILE A 125 -2.35 -12.38 -0.12
C ILE A 125 -0.83 -12.44 -0.22
N ILE A 126 -0.14 -11.34 0.06
CA ILE A 126 1.32 -11.26 0.14
C ILE A 126 1.68 -10.77 1.54
N ARG A 127 2.39 -11.60 2.31
CA ARG A 127 2.73 -11.30 3.71
C ARG A 127 3.98 -12.03 4.20
N PRO A 128 4.58 -11.59 5.31
CA PRO A 128 5.62 -12.36 6.00
C PRO A 128 5.16 -13.77 6.37
N ASN A 129 6.08 -14.73 6.30
CA ASN A 129 5.94 -16.08 6.84
C ASN A 129 6.09 -16.12 8.37
N LEU A 130 5.71 -15.04 9.05
CA LEU A 130 5.75 -14.92 10.50
C LEU A 130 4.33 -14.78 11.02
N ARG A 131 3.92 -15.72 11.87
CA ARG A 131 2.62 -15.66 12.55
C ARG A 131 2.78 -14.89 13.85
N GLY A 132 1.82 -14.00 14.13
CA GLY A 132 1.77 -13.24 15.39
C GLY A 132 2.17 -11.78 15.27
N LEU A 133 2.61 -11.33 14.08
CA LEU A 133 2.85 -9.91 13.81
C LEU A 133 1.63 -9.08 14.19
N GLN A 134 1.86 -8.00 14.91
CA GLN A 134 0.87 -6.99 15.23
C GLN A 134 1.32 -5.65 14.67
N CYS A 135 0.39 -4.94 14.02
CA CYS A 135 0.65 -3.67 13.36
C CYS A 135 1.25 -2.58 14.25
N GLY A 136 1.10 -2.65 15.58
CA GLY A 136 1.69 -1.66 16.47
C GLY A 136 3.18 -1.82 16.71
N ASP A 137 3.67 -3.07 16.70
CA ASP A 137 5.01 -3.42 17.22
C ASP A 137 5.98 -3.80 16.10
N GLU A 138 5.46 -4.38 15.01
CA GLU A 138 6.28 -5.00 13.97
C GLU A 138 5.71 -4.60 12.60
N ARG A 139 6.30 -3.56 11.99
CA ARG A 139 5.98 -3.06 10.64
C ARG A 139 7.25 -2.99 9.80
N GLY A 140 7.11 -3.03 8.48
CA GLY A 140 8.28 -2.91 7.58
C GLY A 140 9.16 -4.15 7.54
N TRP A 141 8.55 -5.32 7.73
CA TRP A 141 9.25 -6.58 7.81
C TRP A 141 9.92 -6.97 6.50
N TRP A 142 9.38 -6.60 5.34
CA TRP A 142 9.99 -6.81 4.02
C TRP A 142 9.94 -5.51 3.21
N ILE A 143 10.66 -5.37 2.11
CA ILE A 143 10.77 -4.07 1.42
C ILE A 143 9.46 -3.65 0.75
N GLY A 144 8.76 -4.59 0.11
CA GLY A 144 7.54 -4.32 -0.65
C GLY A 144 7.59 -4.75 -2.11
N ILE A 145 6.58 -4.30 -2.87
CA ILE A 145 6.53 -4.41 -4.32
C ILE A 145 7.11 -3.12 -4.89
N ARG A 146 8.25 -3.21 -5.58
CA ARG A 146 8.97 -2.05 -6.12
C ARG A 146 8.95 -2.05 -7.63
N GLY A 147 8.27 -1.09 -8.23
CA GLY A 147 8.35 -0.81 -9.66
C GLY A 147 9.49 0.16 -9.95
N PHE A 148 10.34 -0.14 -10.93
CA PHE A 148 11.41 0.76 -11.35
C PHE A 148 11.71 0.60 -12.85
N THR A 149 12.35 1.61 -13.42
CA THR A 149 12.91 1.53 -14.78
C THR A 149 14.29 0.88 -14.76
N SER A 150 14.48 -0.24 -15.45
CA SER A 150 15.81 -0.82 -15.70
C SER A 150 16.46 -0.24 -16.96
N ALA A 151 17.77 -0.42 -17.19
CA ALA A 151 18.38 0.02 -18.44
C ALA A 151 17.99 -0.89 -19.64
N GLY A 152 17.37 -0.32 -20.69
CA GLY A 152 17.03 -0.99 -21.98
C GLY A 152 15.52 -0.96 -22.32
N PRO A 153 15.04 -1.01 -23.58
CA PRO A 153 13.58 -0.92 -23.89
C PRO A 153 12.84 -2.28 -23.88
N PRO A 154 11.52 -2.37 -23.56
CA PRO A 154 10.68 -1.46 -22.78
C PRO A 154 10.79 -1.84 -21.29
N SER A 155 11.36 -0.97 -20.45
CA SER A 155 11.84 -1.33 -19.11
C SER A 155 11.13 -0.65 -17.96
N ASP A 156 10.01 0.02 -18.23
CA ASP A 156 9.25 0.65 -17.17
C ASP A 156 8.43 -0.41 -16.46
N GLY A 157 8.73 -0.64 -15.17
CA GLY A 157 7.97 -1.56 -14.35
C GLY A 157 6.49 -1.20 -14.32
N GLU A 158 5.62 -2.17 -14.62
CA GLU A 158 4.17 -2.03 -14.59
C GLU A 158 3.59 -2.96 -13.52
N ILE A 159 2.87 -2.39 -12.56
CA ILE A 159 2.24 -3.14 -11.46
C ILE A 159 0.71 -3.01 -11.58
N GLU A 160 0.03 -4.12 -11.81
CA GLU A 160 -1.43 -4.18 -11.90
C GLU A 160 -1.97 -5.14 -10.83
N LEU A 161 -2.51 -4.58 -9.75
CA LEU A 161 -3.04 -5.36 -8.64
C LEU A 161 -4.56 -5.24 -8.55
N HIS A 162 -5.25 -6.37 -8.57
CA HIS A 162 -6.70 -6.47 -8.33
C HIS A 162 -6.96 -7.37 -7.12
N HIS A 163 -7.72 -6.89 -6.13
CA HIS A 163 -8.08 -7.61 -4.92
C HIS A 163 -6.88 -8.27 -4.21
N THR A 164 -5.81 -7.48 -4.05
CA THR A 164 -4.56 -7.94 -3.44
C THR A 164 -4.35 -7.31 -2.08
N GLN A 165 -4.01 -8.15 -1.12
CA GLN A 165 -3.67 -7.75 0.24
C GLN A 165 -2.16 -7.80 0.44
N VAL A 166 -1.56 -6.66 0.74
CA VAL A 166 -0.13 -6.48 1.00
C VAL A 166 0.06 -6.11 2.46
N TRP A 167 0.71 -6.98 3.21
CA TRP A 167 0.85 -6.84 4.67
C TRP A 167 2.30 -6.60 5.09
N TYR A 168 2.49 -5.70 6.05
CA TYR A 168 3.75 -5.50 6.80
C TYR A 168 4.98 -5.13 5.95
N ALA A 169 4.80 -4.62 4.74
CA ALA A 169 5.91 -4.14 3.91
C ALA A 169 6.52 -2.84 4.45
N LEU A 170 7.76 -2.49 4.08
CA LEU A 170 8.36 -1.20 4.38
C LEU A 170 7.62 -0.15 3.56
N ASN A 171 7.53 -0.31 2.25
CA ASN A 171 6.51 0.37 1.46
C ASN A 171 5.62 -0.69 0.83
N GLY A 172 4.30 -0.59 0.89
CA GLY A 172 3.43 -1.61 0.28
C GLY A 172 3.68 -1.74 -1.22
N VAL A 173 3.49 -0.62 -1.93
CA VAL A 173 3.87 -0.47 -3.34
C VAL A 173 4.76 0.77 -3.47
N TRP A 174 5.92 0.63 -4.11
CA TRP A 174 6.88 1.70 -4.31
C TRP A 174 7.23 1.87 -5.78
N LEU A 175 6.86 3.01 -6.37
CA LEU A 175 7.17 3.37 -7.74
C LEU A 175 8.35 4.35 -7.79
N ILE A 176 9.30 4.05 -8.67
CA ILE A 176 10.51 4.83 -8.90
C ILE A 176 10.65 5.12 -10.40
N ASN A 177 11.12 6.32 -10.74
CA ASN A 177 11.33 6.75 -12.13
C ASN A 177 10.01 6.67 -12.93
N ASN A 178 9.98 6.00 -14.08
CA ASN A 178 8.80 5.94 -14.94
C ASN A 178 7.88 4.74 -14.62
N ALA A 179 8.14 4.01 -13.54
CA ALA A 179 7.32 2.86 -13.18
C ALA A 179 5.88 3.28 -12.88
N SER A 180 4.92 2.43 -13.25
CA SER A 180 3.50 2.70 -13.10
C SER A 180 2.79 1.65 -12.26
N ALA A 181 1.72 2.05 -11.58
CA ALA A 181 0.82 1.10 -10.92
C ALA A 181 -0.65 1.45 -11.10
N THR A 182 -1.46 0.41 -11.21
CA THR A 182 -2.90 0.43 -10.97
C THR A 182 -3.23 -0.56 -9.86
N LEU A 183 -3.85 -0.07 -8.79
CA LEU A 183 -4.32 -0.83 -7.64
C LEU A 183 -5.84 -0.70 -7.59
N ASN A 184 -6.57 -1.81 -7.76
CA ASN A 184 -8.03 -1.85 -7.64
C ASN A 184 -8.43 -2.83 -6.54
N ASP A 185 -9.35 -2.42 -5.66
CA ASP A 185 -9.91 -3.25 -4.59
C ASP A 185 -8.83 -3.87 -3.68
N CYS A 186 -7.70 -3.20 -3.51
CA CYS A 186 -6.57 -3.73 -2.75
C CYS A 186 -6.66 -3.37 -1.27
N ALA A 187 -5.86 -4.05 -0.45
CA ALA A 187 -5.62 -3.66 0.95
C ALA A 187 -4.12 -3.59 1.21
N ILE A 188 -3.60 -2.41 1.55
CA ILE A 188 -2.21 -2.20 1.92
C ILE A 188 -2.16 -1.82 3.39
N VAL A 189 -1.67 -2.75 4.21
CA VAL A 189 -1.93 -2.72 5.65
C VAL A 189 -0.64 -2.90 6.44
N CYS A 190 -0.46 -2.03 7.44
CA CYS A 190 0.61 -2.11 8.43
C CYS A 190 2.02 -1.92 7.86
N SER A 191 2.14 -1.03 6.88
CA SER A 191 3.44 -0.68 6.30
C SER A 191 4.35 0.06 7.29
N GLY A 192 5.66 -0.22 7.27
CA GLY A 192 6.65 0.44 8.12
C GLY A 192 7.00 1.87 7.68
N GLY A 193 6.86 2.12 6.39
CA GLY A 193 6.98 3.38 5.66
C GLY A 193 5.61 3.81 5.14
N ALA A 194 5.55 4.24 3.88
CA ALA A 194 4.27 4.59 3.26
C ALA A 194 3.54 3.34 2.74
N GLY A 195 2.22 3.31 2.81
CA GLY A 195 1.44 2.23 2.18
C GLY A 195 1.68 2.20 0.67
N VAL A 196 1.45 3.33 0.00
CA VAL A 196 1.83 3.53 -1.40
C VAL A 196 2.82 4.67 -1.49
N ARG A 197 3.94 4.46 -2.18
CA ARG A 197 4.98 5.46 -2.39
C ARG A 197 5.23 5.65 -3.87
N HIS A 198 5.13 6.88 -4.35
CA HIS A 198 5.43 7.23 -5.73
C HIS A 198 6.51 8.31 -5.73
N ASP A 199 7.74 7.93 -6.07
CA ASP A 199 8.86 8.84 -6.28
C ASP A 199 9.26 8.79 -7.77
N GLY A 200 8.46 9.36 -8.65
CA GLY A 200 8.65 9.15 -10.08
C GLY A 200 7.78 9.99 -10.99
N SER A 201 8.03 9.82 -12.29
CA SER A 201 7.27 10.38 -13.39
C SER A 201 6.20 9.45 -13.93
N GLY A 202 6.12 8.20 -13.47
CA GLY A 202 5.11 7.25 -13.97
C GLY A 202 3.68 7.60 -13.58
N MET A 203 2.76 6.71 -13.93
CA MET A 203 1.34 6.81 -13.57
C MET A 203 1.03 6.04 -12.30
N LEU A 204 0.22 6.63 -11.41
CA LEU A 204 -0.34 5.94 -10.25
C LEU A 204 -1.86 6.03 -10.26
N ARG A 205 -2.53 4.88 -10.19
CA ARG A 205 -3.98 4.78 -9.96
C ARG A 205 -4.23 3.90 -8.73
N VAL A 206 -4.89 4.46 -7.74
CA VAL A 206 -5.30 3.75 -6.52
C VAL A 206 -6.81 3.91 -6.41
N ILE A 207 -7.54 2.82 -6.65
CA ILE A 207 -8.99 2.80 -6.81
C ILE A 207 -9.57 1.80 -5.80
N ASP A 208 -10.60 2.21 -5.07
CA ASP A 208 -11.36 1.36 -4.13
C ASP A 208 -10.46 0.57 -3.16
N THR A 209 -9.32 1.17 -2.79
CA THR A 209 -8.25 0.48 -2.05
C THR A 209 -8.19 0.97 -0.61
N GLU A 210 -8.03 0.04 0.33
CA GLU A 210 -7.70 0.36 1.72
C GLU A 210 -6.19 0.59 1.87
N VAL A 211 -5.82 1.72 2.50
CA VAL A 211 -4.45 2.00 2.93
C VAL A 211 -4.44 2.39 4.39
N SER A 212 -4.05 1.45 5.26
CA SER A 212 -4.28 1.61 6.69
C SER A 212 -3.18 1.12 7.63
N ASN A 213 -3.23 1.67 8.85
CA ASN A 213 -2.40 1.27 9.99
C ASN A 213 -0.88 1.37 9.74
N GLY A 214 -0.45 2.21 8.79
CA GLY A 214 0.95 2.44 8.49
C GLY A 214 1.68 3.25 9.57
N ALA A 215 3.00 3.07 9.68
CA ALA A 215 3.86 3.81 10.61
C ALA A 215 4.19 5.23 10.12
N VAL A 216 3.91 5.54 8.86
CA VAL A 216 4.18 6.84 8.24
C VAL A 216 2.90 7.33 7.56
N ASP A 217 2.98 7.78 6.32
CA ASP A 217 1.86 8.29 5.54
C ASP A 217 1.12 7.13 4.86
N GLY A 218 -0.17 7.26 4.61
CA GLY A 218 -0.91 6.25 3.85
C GLY A 218 -0.39 6.19 2.42
N ILE A 219 -0.56 7.28 1.68
CA ILE A 219 -0.06 7.45 0.32
C ILE A 219 0.92 8.63 0.29
N ALA A 220 2.12 8.42 -0.25
CA ALA A 220 3.14 9.45 -0.40
C ALA A 220 3.50 9.63 -1.87
N ILE A 221 3.22 10.82 -2.40
CA ILE A 221 3.57 11.24 -3.75
C ILE A 221 4.69 12.27 -3.62
N GLY A 222 5.80 12.02 -4.29
CA GLY A 222 6.88 12.99 -4.38
C GLY A 222 7.81 12.72 -5.54
N ASN A 223 8.92 13.43 -5.54
CA ASN A 223 9.91 13.39 -6.61
C ASN A 223 11.34 13.31 -6.00
N ASN A 224 11.47 12.62 -4.86
CA ASN A 224 12.73 12.56 -4.09
C ASN A 224 13.88 11.87 -4.82
N VAL A 225 13.56 11.04 -5.81
CA VAL A 225 14.55 10.26 -6.59
C VAL A 225 14.57 10.63 -8.08
N SER A 226 13.63 11.47 -8.53
CA SER A 226 13.52 11.96 -9.91
C SER A 226 13.05 13.40 -9.88
N THR A 227 13.68 14.31 -10.61
CA THR A 227 13.20 15.69 -10.70
C THR A 227 11.96 15.83 -11.59
N ALA A 228 11.52 14.76 -12.26
CA ALA A 228 10.35 14.77 -13.12
C ALA A 228 9.06 14.70 -12.30
N LEU A 229 8.01 15.36 -12.80
CA LEU A 229 6.68 15.30 -12.23
C LEU A 229 6.00 13.97 -12.59
N PRO A 230 5.12 13.44 -11.72
CA PRO A 230 4.20 12.37 -12.10
C PRO A 230 3.42 12.70 -13.37
N ASP A 231 3.33 11.76 -14.31
CA ASP A 231 2.51 11.89 -15.52
C ASP A 231 1.03 12.04 -15.16
N SER A 232 0.54 11.18 -14.27
CA SER A 232 -0.79 11.31 -13.66
C SER A 232 -0.89 10.52 -12.36
N VAL A 233 -1.64 11.07 -11.40
CA VAL A 233 -2.03 10.35 -10.19
C VAL A 233 -3.53 10.47 -9.98
N ARG A 234 -4.20 9.34 -9.78
CA ARG A 234 -5.61 9.27 -9.42
C ARG A 234 -5.80 8.41 -8.18
N ILE A 235 -6.43 8.98 -7.16
CA ILE A 235 -6.79 8.31 -5.91
C ILE A 235 -8.30 8.45 -5.75
N GLU A 236 -9.01 7.33 -5.88
CA GLU A 236 -10.47 7.32 -5.98
C GLU A 236 -11.09 6.18 -5.16
N GLY A 237 -12.18 6.44 -4.45
CA GLY A 237 -12.92 5.38 -3.75
C GLY A 237 -12.19 4.79 -2.53
N CYS A 238 -11.02 5.33 -2.15
CA CYS A 238 -10.15 4.69 -1.16
C CYS A 238 -10.59 4.92 0.29
N GLU A 239 -10.23 3.98 1.16
CA GLU A 239 -10.23 4.16 2.61
C GLU A 239 -8.80 4.36 3.12
N ILE A 240 -8.47 5.59 3.52
CA ILE A 240 -7.11 5.97 3.94
C ILE A 240 -7.14 6.36 5.42
N LYS A 241 -6.75 5.42 6.29
CA LYS A 241 -7.06 5.52 7.72
C LYS A 241 -6.02 4.98 8.69
N PHE A 242 -6.00 5.55 9.90
CA PHE A 242 -5.15 5.08 11.01
C PHE A 242 -3.65 5.06 10.70
N ASN A 243 -3.19 5.86 9.74
CA ASN A 243 -1.76 6.03 9.48
C ASN A 243 -1.16 6.96 10.54
N ALA A 244 0.07 6.70 10.98
CA ALA A 244 0.71 7.46 12.05
C ALA A 244 1.17 8.86 11.62
N LYS A 245 1.08 9.21 10.32
CA LYS A 245 1.25 10.58 9.82
C LYS A 245 0.02 11.07 9.06
N SER A 246 0.16 11.46 7.79
CA SER A 246 -0.94 11.94 6.97
C SER A 246 -1.61 10.77 6.26
N GLY A 247 -2.89 10.91 5.92
CA GLY A 247 -3.51 9.97 4.98
C GLY A 247 -2.82 10.02 3.62
N LEU A 248 -2.69 11.22 3.07
CA LEU A 248 -2.00 11.49 1.81
C LEU A 248 -0.98 12.61 2.00
N VAL A 249 0.21 12.46 1.40
CA VAL A 249 1.20 13.52 1.25
C VAL A 249 1.50 13.73 -0.22
N VAL A 250 1.47 14.98 -0.67
CA VAL A 250 1.98 15.40 -1.98
C VAL A 250 3.12 16.38 -1.74
N ASN A 251 4.33 15.98 -2.11
CA ASN A 251 5.54 16.78 -1.99
C ASN A 251 6.36 16.68 -3.28
N ILE A 252 5.95 17.48 -4.27
CA ILE A 252 6.64 17.61 -5.55
C ILE A 252 7.42 18.93 -5.58
N ASP A 253 8.62 18.93 -6.18
CA ASP A 253 9.39 20.18 -6.35
C ASP A 253 8.60 21.25 -7.10
N ASP A 254 8.95 22.51 -6.86
CA ASP A 254 8.38 23.64 -7.58
C ASP A 254 8.78 23.58 -9.05
N GLN A 255 7.82 23.23 -9.90
CA GLN A 255 7.97 23.16 -11.35
C GLN A 255 7.00 24.15 -12.02
N PRO A 256 7.30 24.64 -13.24
CA PRO A 256 6.44 25.59 -13.96
C PRO A 256 5.09 25.00 -14.40
N VAL A 257 4.92 23.68 -14.29
CA VAL A 257 3.71 22.95 -14.64
C VAL A 257 3.26 22.15 -13.41
N ALA A 258 1.97 22.13 -13.12
CA ALA A 258 1.42 21.30 -12.05
C ALA A 258 1.29 19.85 -12.53
N ALA A 259 1.62 18.89 -11.67
CA ALA A 259 1.31 17.48 -11.93
C ALA A 259 -0.21 17.25 -11.96
N SER A 260 -0.68 16.35 -12.84
CA SER A 260 -2.09 15.97 -12.89
C SER A 260 -2.40 15.02 -11.73
N ILE A 261 -2.92 15.56 -10.62
CA ILE A 261 -3.25 14.79 -9.41
C ILE A 261 -4.72 15.00 -9.09
N ILE A 262 -5.48 13.89 -9.04
CA ILE A 262 -6.92 13.88 -8.74
C ILE A 262 -7.13 13.00 -7.50
N VAL A 263 -7.80 13.58 -6.49
CA VAL A 263 -8.15 12.92 -5.24
C VAL A 263 -9.65 13.06 -5.04
N GLU A 264 -10.39 12.01 -5.32
CA GLU A 264 -11.85 12.07 -5.33
C GLU A 264 -12.55 10.90 -4.68
N PHE A 265 -13.74 11.12 -4.11
CA PHE A 265 -14.54 10.04 -3.52
C PHE A 265 -13.77 9.16 -2.52
N ASN A 266 -12.90 9.74 -1.68
CA ASN A 266 -12.13 8.99 -0.68
C ASN A 266 -12.68 9.22 0.75
N ARG A 267 -12.56 8.21 1.61
CA ARG A 267 -12.68 8.34 3.07
C ARG A 267 -11.29 8.49 3.66
N ILE A 268 -10.98 9.69 4.13
CA ILE A 268 -9.68 10.00 4.74
C ILE A 268 -9.92 10.28 6.21
N GLU A 269 -9.60 9.31 7.07
CA GLU A 269 -10.03 9.37 8.46
C GLU A 269 -9.04 8.86 9.48
N ASN A 270 -9.07 9.46 10.68
CA ASN A 270 -8.32 8.98 11.85
C ASN A 270 -6.81 8.81 11.60
N ASN A 271 -6.24 9.55 10.65
CA ASN A 271 -4.79 9.62 10.50
C ASN A 271 -4.23 10.53 11.60
N LEU A 272 -3.13 10.11 12.23
CA LEU A 272 -2.66 10.70 13.49
C LEU A 272 -2.29 12.18 13.36
N LEU A 273 -1.74 12.59 12.21
CA LEU A 273 -1.36 13.99 11.98
C LEU A 273 -2.41 14.74 11.16
N ARG A 274 -2.66 14.31 9.92
CA ARG A 274 -3.40 15.12 8.93
C ARG A 274 -4.19 14.25 7.95
N GLY A 275 -5.21 14.81 7.32
CA GLY A 275 -5.88 14.15 6.21
C GLY A 275 -4.98 14.13 4.98
N ILE A 276 -4.77 15.31 4.40
CA ILE A 276 -3.88 15.55 3.26
C ILE A 276 -2.84 16.61 3.64
N THR A 277 -1.56 16.31 3.40
CA THR A 277 -0.48 17.30 3.45
C THR A 277 -0.05 17.63 2.02
N LEU A 278 -0.01 18.92 1.69
CA LEU A 278 0.51 19.43 0.43
C LEU A 278 1.72 20.31 0.73
N ALA A 279 2.85 19.96 0.15
CA ALA A 279 4.07 20.77 0.23
C ALA A 279 4.38 21.36 -1.15
N ARG A 280 4.94 22.57 -1.17
CA ARG A 280 5.46 23.23 -2.38
C ARG A 280 4.34 23.47 -3.41
N ALA A 281 4.66 23.55 -4.70
CA ALA A 281 3.69 23.77 -5.79
C ALA A 281 2.77 22.56 -6.09
N SER A 282 2.19 21.93 -5.07
CA SER A 282 1.24 20.82 -5.18
C SER A 282 -0.20 21.33 -5.27
N PHE A 283 -0.86 21.17 -6.43
CA PHE A 283 -2.24 21.60 -6.69
C PHE A 283 -3.14 20.47 -7.19
N PRO A 284 -3.36 19.42 -6.37
CA PRO A 284 -4.33 18.39 -6.73
C PRO A 284 -5.75 18.95 -6.81
N ALA A 285 -6.58 18.35 -7.67
CA ALA A 285 -8.02 18.49 -7.56
C ALA A 285 -8.52 17.58 -6.42
N ILE A 286 -9.12 18.16 -5.38
CA ILE A 286 -9.60 17.43 -4.21
C ILE A 286 -11.12 17.57 -4.12
N HIS A 287 -11.89 16.60 -4.61
CA HIS A 287 -13.36 16.73 -4.69
C HIS A 287 -14.09 15.51 -4.14
N PHE A 288 -15.29 15.69 -3.59
CA PHE A 288 -16.16 14.58 -3.16
C PHE A 288 -15.56 13.64 -2.10
N ASN A 289 -14.54 14.08 -1.35
CA ASN A 289 -13.95 13.30 -0.26
C ASN A 289 -14.71 13.50 1.05
N ALA A 290 -14.60 12.53 1.95
CA ALA A 290 -15.06 12.62 3.33
C ALA A 290 -13.86 12.63 4.27
N PHE A 291 -13.74 13.69 5.08
CA PHE A 291 -12.72 13.84 6.10
C PHE A 291 -13.34 13.67 7.49
N SER A 292 -12.71 12.85 8.35
CA SER A 292 -13.14 12.77 9.75
C SER A 292 -12.00 12.34 10.69
N GLY A 293 -11.92 12.92 11.88
CA GLY A 293 -10.99 12.47 12.93
C GLY A 293 -9.50 12.56 12.61
N ASN A 294 -9.09 13.29 11.56
CA ASN A 294 -7.67 13.46 11.24
C ASN A 294 -7.01 14.47 12.17
N GLY A 295 -5.81 14.12 12.65
CA GLY A 295 -5.04 14.95 13.56
C GLY A 295 -5.48 14.87 15.01
N VAL A 296 -4.53 15.08 15.93
CA VAL A 296 -4.78 15.22 17.36
C VAL A 296 -4.20 16.53 17.89
N GLY A 297 -4.90 17.18 18.82
CA GLY A 297 -4.44 18.40 19.49
C GLY A 297 -4.48 19.65 18.61
N SER A 298 -3.47 20.51 18.71
CA SER A 298 -3.41 21.81 18.00
C SER A 298 -2.97 21.69 16.52
N GLY A 299 -2.77 20.48 16.01
CA GLY A 299 -2.34 20.20 14.63
C GLY A 299 -3.40 19.56 13.76
N VAL A 300 -4.68 19.65 14.14
CA VAL A 300 -5.82 19.11 13.37
C VAL A 300 -5.88 19.81 12.02
N SER A 301 -5.61 19.08 10.95
CA SER A 301 -5.80 19.59 9.60
C SER A 301 -6.28 18.49 8.67
N ASN A 302 -7.48 18.64 8.14
CA ASN A 302 -7.99 17.82 7.05
C ASN A 302 -7.17 18.09 5.79
N ILE A 303 -6.80 19.35 5.55
CA ILE A 303 -5.87 19.77 4.51
C ILE A 303 -4.82 20.67 5.15
N TYR A 304 -3.55 20.34 4.96
CA TYR A 304 -2.42 21.09 5.51
C TYR A 304 -1.48 21.52 4.40
N LEU A 305 -1.25 22.82 4.28
CA LEU A 305 -0.27 23.39 3.35
C LEU A 305 1.07 23.64 4.08
N GLU A 306 2.09 22.83 3.80
CA GLU A 306 3.37 22.86 4.54
C GLU A 306 4.25 24.05 4.17
N ASN A 307 4.29 24.41 2.89
CA ASN A 307 4.95 25.60 2.37
C ASN A 307 4.19 25.98 1.10
N GLY A 308 3.75 27.24 0.98
CA GLY A 308 3.05 27.69 -0.23
C GLY A 308 4.00 27.83 -1.42
N PHE A 309 3.50 28.40 -2.53
CA PHE A 309 4.31 28.70 -3.71
C PHE A 309 5.62 29.46 -3.35
N PRO A 310 6.73 29.22 -4.07
CA PRO A 310 7.89 30.08 -3.98
C PRO A 310 7.51 31.54 -4.29
N ASN A 311 8.04 32.45 -3.47
CA ASN A 311 7.78 33.89 -3.49
C ASN A 311 7.68 34.48 -4.92
N GLY A 312 6.58 35.18 -5.21
CA GLY A 312 6.46 36.07 -6.38
C GLY A 312 5.39 35.67 -7.40
N THR A 313 4.68 34.55 -7.18
CA THR A 313 3.41 34.27 -7.87
C THR A 313 2.26 34.79 -6.99
N GLY A 314 1.20 35.32 -7.59
CA GLY A 314 0.04 35.77 -6.82
C GLY A 314 -0.56 34.62 -6.01
N VAL A 315 -1.35 34.94 -4.98
CA VAL A 315 -2.06 33.93 -4.17
C VAL A 315 -2.85 33.03 -5.11
N THR A 316 -2.44 31.76 -5.18
CA THR A 316 -3.13 30.73 -5.97
C THR A 316 -4.19 30.08 -5.10
N THR A 317 -5.29 29.67 -5.73
CA THR A 317 -6.39 28.98 -5.03
C THR A 317 -6.35 27.50 -5.35
N LEU A 318 -6.19 26.66 -4.33
CA LEU A 318 -6.38 25.22 -4.41
C LEU A 318 -7.88 24.92 -4.48
N SER A 319 -8.30 24.14 -5.48
CA SER A 319 -9.69 23.67 -5.56
C SER A 319 -9.89 22.44 -4.68
N ALA A 320 -10.56 22.63 -3.55
CA ALA A 320 -10.96 21.59 -2.61
C ALA A 320 -12.48 21.62 -2.35
N THR A 321 -13.26 21.78 -3.42
CA THR A 321 -14.71 21.90 -3.37
C THR A 321 -15.41 20.54 -3.27
N CYS A 322 -16.68 20.55 -2.94
CA CYS A 322 -17.55 19.39 -2.80
C CYS A 322 -17.03 18.33 -1.82
N ASN A 323 -16.28 18.70 -0.79
CA ASN A 323 -15.83 17.77 0.25
C ASN A 323 -16.74 17.83 1.48
N TYR A 324 -16.85 16.72 2.19
CA TYR A 324 -17.47 16.63 3.51
C TYR A 324 -16.40 16.71 4.59
N PHE A 325 -16.40 17.78 5.39
CA PHE A 325 -15.41 18.01 6.45
C PHE A 325 -15.92 17.67 7.87
N GLY A 326 -17.13 17.10 7.98
CA GLY A 326 -17.74 16.84 9.29
C GLY A 326 -18.19 18.10 10.05
N ALA A 327 -18.25 19.25 9.37
CA ALA A 327 -18.65 20.54 9.93
C ALA A 327 -19.82 21.17 9.15
N THR A 328 -20.58 22.06 9.80
CA THR A 328 -21.82 22.64 9.26
C THR A 328 -21.73 24.12 8.90
N SER A 329 -20.59 24.78 9.12
CA SER A 329 -20.35 26.17 8.75
C SER A 329 -18.98 26.34 8.09
N GLN A 330 -18.87 27.29 7.15
CA GLN A 330 -17.60 27.64 6.50
C GLN A 330 -16.50 27.93 7.53
N SER A 331 -16.78 28.71 8.57
CA SER A 331 -15.81 29.03 9.63
C SER A 331 -15.27 27.81 10.38
N ALA A 332 -16.08 26.77 10.55
CA ALA A 332 -15.66 25.54 11.21
C ALA A 332 -14.85 24.65 10.25
N ILE A 333 -15.16 24.72 8.95
CA ILE A 333 -14.38 24.04 7.89
C ILE A 333 -13.01 24.70 7.76
N ASP A 334 -12.97 26.02 7.65
CA ASP A 334 -11.75 26.83 7.60
C ASP A 334 -10.82 26.49 8.79
N ALA A 335 -11.37 26.34 9.99
CA ALA A 335 -10.61 25.96 11.18
C ALA A 335 -9.97 24.57 11.13
N THR A 336 -10.35 23.71 10.16
CA THR A 336 -9.74 22.39 9.93
C THR A 336 -8.74 22.39 8.77
N ILE A 337 -8.45 23.55 8.19
CA ILE A 337 -7.54 23.69 7.05
C ILE A 337 -6.40 24.60 7.47
N HIS A 338 -5.16 24.18 7.24
CA HIS A 338 -4.00 25.03 7.44
C HIS A 338 -3.58 25.68 6.13
N ASP A 339 -3.80 26.99 5.99
CA ASP A 339 -3.52 27.73 4.75
C ASP A 339 -2.96 29.15 4.95
N SER A 340 -2.98 29.97 3.89
CA SER A 340 -2.52 31.37 3.92
C SER A 340 -3.21 32.27 4.95
N LEU A 341 -4.41 31.95 5.41
CA LEU A 341 -5.10 32.72 6.46
C LEU A 341 -4.47 32.50 7.84
N ASP A 342 -3.89 31.33 8.08
CA ASP A 342 -3.22 31.00 9.35
C ASP A 342 -1.77 31.46 9.38
N ALA A 343 -1.10 31.43 8.22
CA ALA A 343 0.34 31.71 8.10
C ALA A 343 0.70 32.52 6.82
N PRO A 344 0.28 33.79 6.72
CA PRO A 344 0.29 34.58 5.46
C PRO A 344 1.68 34.85 4.87
N VAL A 345 2.73 34.75 5.69
CA VAL A 345 4.12 35.00 5.24
C VAL A 345 4.76 33.72 4.68
N LEU A 346 4.31 32.54 5.10
CA LEU A 346 4.91 31.24 4.76
C LEU A 346 4.09 30.46 3.73
N VAL A 347 2.77 30.65 3.72
CA VAL A 347 1.85 29.96 2.82
C VAL A 347 1.20 31.00 1.89
N GLN A 348 1.56 30.96 0.59
CA GLN A 348 1.00 31.84 -0.46
C GLN A 348 -0.10 31.16 -1.30
N THR A 349 -0.83 30.23 -0.68
CA THR A 349 -1.93 29.48 -1.31
C THR A 349 -3.13 29.44 -0.38
N ARG A 350 -4.31 29.70 -0.93
CA ARG A 350 -5.59 29.61 -0.23
C ARG A 350 -6.33 28.34 -0.66
N VAL A 351 -7.08 27.73 0.25
CA VAL A 351 -7.98 26.63 -0.11
C VAL A 351 -9.38 27.18 -0.36
N ASP A 352 -9.97 26.83 -1.52
CA ASP A 352 -11.38 27.06 -1.80
C ASP A 352 -12.17 25.77 -1.57
N THR A 353 -13.07 25.82 -0.60
CA THR A 353 -13.87 24.67 -0.16
C THR A 353 -15.35 24.81 -0.49
N ASP A 354 -15.78 25.93 -1.08
CA ASP A 354 -17.18 26.24 -1.35
C ASP A 354 -17.50 25.91 -2.83
N PRO A 355 -18.57 25.16 -3.14
CA PRO A 355 -19.51 24.47 -2.24
C PRO A 355 -18.88 23.35 -1.41
N TRP A 356 -19.32 23.15 -0.16
CA TRP A 356 -19.00 21.95 0.64
C TRP A 356 -20.21 21.03 0.80
N LEU A 357 -19.97 19.74 1.05
CA LEU A 357 -21.04 18.78 1.30
C LEU A 357 -21.52 18.88 2.77
N THR A 358 -22.84 18.88 2.95
CA THR A 358 -23.48 18.91 4.28
C THR A 358 -23.68 17.51 4.88
N ALA A 359 -23.50 16.46 4.08
CA ALA A 359 -23.60 15.06 4.49
C ALA A 359 -22.47 14.23 3.87
N ASN A 360 -22.12 13.12 4.53
CA ASN A 360 -21.07 12.23 4.07
C ASN A 360 -21.47 11.56 2.72
N PRO A 361 -20.70 11.74 1.63
CA PRO A 361 -21.02 11.29 0.28
C PRO A 361 -21.14 9.76 0.13
N PHE A 362 -20.60 9.01 1.07
CA PHE A 362 -20.70 7.55 1.06
C PHE A 362 -21.95 7.01 1.76
N THR A 363 -22.64 7.86 2.51
CA THR A 363 -23.91 7.51 3.18
C THR A 363 -25.11 8.18 2.54
N THR A 364 -24.89 9.30 1.85
CA THR A 364 -25.91 10.10 1.18
C THR A 364 -25.39 10.45 -0.21
N PRO A 365 -26.18 10.27 -1.29
CA PRO A 365 -25.78 10.70 -2.61
C PRO A 365 -25.31 12.16 -2.59
N PRO A 366 -24.07 12.47 -3.05
CA PRO A 366 -23.57 13.82 -3.01
C PRO A 366 -24.41 14.72 -3.91
N ASN A 367 -24.91 15.81 -3.35
CA ASN A 367 -25.44 16.91 -4.14
C ASN A 367 -24.57 18.13 -3.87
N CYS A 368 -23.75 18.48 -4.87
CA CYS A 368 -22.89 19.64 -4.81
C CYS A 368 -23.35 20.62 -5.88
N THR A 369 -24.14 21.61 -5.46
CA THR A 369 -24.54 22.74 -6.32
C THR A 369 -23.74 23.97 -5.91
N PRO A 370 -23.06 24.64 -6.85
CA PRO A 370 -22.34 25.90 -6.60
C PRO A 370 -23.22 27.02 -6.05
#